data_AF-A0A9W6C991-F1
#
_entry.id   AF-A0A9W6C991-F1
#
_cell.length_a   1.000
_cell.length_b   1.000
_cell.length_c   1.000
_cell.angle_alpha   90.00
_cell.angle_beta   90.00
_cell.angle_gamma   90.00
#
_symmetry.space_group_name_H-M   'P 1'
#
loop_
_entity.id
_entity.type
_entity.pdbx_description
1 polymer ?
#
loop_
_entity_poly.entity_id
_entity_poly.type
_entity_poly.pdbx_seq_one_letter_code
_entity_poly.pdbx_strand_id
1 'polypeptide(L)'
;MRQIYVKEFGIMPGDEKETTLKLRKMLQEIRKEEKLEIRFEKGIYHFYPDYAGEKLLYISNHDEDTIKKVAFDLSGMKQVKISGTDTQFLFHTDILPFHIDRCREICIEGITIDYARTGYSEGKIVKVTDKKMLLEINREEYPYRIIHGNIFFEEENGLAELYCGCLEMDARRCAPVYRGRDISFNKPYPSSYGATFREEGENLVEISLTGGQKFPETSKSGNILILRHHWRTHPCFYLTDSADVTLRHITIYHCTGMAVISQFTKNITIEQVDIRRHPVKKRMFTATADGFHFVYAGGKIQIKDCLVENQLDDPVNIHGIYGRIHKVLNKKEVIVELVEGMQKGVKLGQPGELFGIIDNRTMLEKERAEVCEVTMLNKDFQHIVFHDEMESLTPGFVVENKSYVPDVLVEGCTFRNNRARGLLLTTAGQVIVRKNRFETPGAAILIEGDSNYWFESGATKYILLEENEFINCAYVPQWGSAPIQVSPSAGIWEEGQRYHQYLEVRKNLFRCFDNRLVYAVNLETLIFQDNKIEKTDQFPPIAGEAFKLDGVLKFQTDYYG
;
A
#
# COMPACT_ATOMS: atom_id res chain seq x y z
N MET A 1 -33.98 -0.65 4.48
CA MET A 1 -33.26 0.62 4.26
C MET A 1 -34.17 1.54 3.46
N ARG A 2 -34.15 2.86 3.72
CA ARG A 2 -34.77 3.88 2.87
C ARG A 2 -33.91 4.06 1.61
N GLN A 3 -34.53 4.04 0.44
CA GLN A 3 -33.82 4.22 -0.82
C GLN A 3 -33.74 5.70 -1.19
N ILE A 4 -32.55 6.14 -1.59
CA ILE A 4 -32.23 7.48 -2.08
C ILE A 4 -31.72 7.32 -3.50
N TYR A 5 -32.49 7.75 -4.50
CA TYR A 5 -32.06 7.72 -5.89
C TYR A 5 -31.35 9.03 -6.22
N VAL A 6 -30.08 8.98 -6.60
CA VAL A 6 -29.27 10.20 -6.81
C VAL A 6 -29.83 11.12 -7.90
N LYS A 7 -30.58 10.57 -8.86
CA LYS A 7 -31.28 11.34 -9.91
C LYS A 7 -32.32 12.31 -9.35
N GLU A 8 -32.92 12.01 -8.21
CA GLU A 8 -33.88 12.90 -7.52
C GLU A 8 -33.19 14.19 -7.02
N PHE A 9 -31.86 14.14 -6.87
CA PHE A 9 -30.99 15.27 -6.53
C PHE A 9 -30.32 15.88 -7.78
N GLY A 10 -30.75 15.50 -8.99
CA GLY A 10 -30.21 15.98 -10.26
C GLY A 10 -28.83 15.44 -10.62
N ILE A 11 -28.36 14.38 -9.93
CA ILE A 11 -27.10 13.71 -10.20
C ILE A 11 -27.34 12.66 -11.30
N MET A 12 -26.96 13.00 -12.53
CA MET A 12 -27.14 12.16 -13.71
C MET A 12 -25.77 11.72 -14.26
N PRO A 13 -25.67 10.58 -14.97
CA PRO A 13 -24.45 10.23 -15.67
C PRO A 13 -24.11 11.29 -16.72
N GLY A 14 -22.84 11.65 -16.82
CA GLY A 14 -22.35 12.69 -17.70
C GLY A 14 -21.09 13.37 -17.19
N ASP A 15 -20.50 14.15 -18.08
CA ASP A 15 -19.37 15.04 -17.79
C ASP A 15 -19.91 16.41 -17.36
N GLU A 16 -20.26 16.53 -16.07
CA GLU A 16 -20.73 17.77 -15.46
C GLU A 16 -19.93 18.07 -14.19
N LYS A 17 -19.25 19.23 -14.14
CA LYS A 17 -18.50 19.69 -12.95
C LYS A 17 -19.40 19.81 -11.72
N GLU A 18 -20.67 20.19 -11.91
CA GLU A 18 -21.66 20.37 -10.86
C GLU A 18 -22.07 19.05 -10.18
N THR A 19 -21.74 17.89 -10.76
CA THR A 19 -21.99 16.58 -10.15
C THR A 19 -21.45 16.51 -8.73
N THR A 20 -20.22 16.99 -8.49
CA THR A 20 -19.61 17.03 -7.15
C THR A 20 -20.40 17.94 -6.21
N LEU A 21 -20.88 19.09 -6.67
CA LEU A 21 -21.68 20.01 -5.86
C LEU A 21 -23.03 19.40 -5.46
N LYS A 22 -23.71 18.76 -6.42
CA LYS A 22 -25.00 18.10 -6.21
C LYS A 22 -24.85 16.93 -5.21
N LEU A 23 -23.82 16.10 -5.38
CA LEU A 23 -23.48 15.02 -4.45
C LEU A 23 -23.25 15.56 -3.04
N ARG A 24 -22.43 16.61 -2.91
CA ARG A 24 -22.15 17.24 -1.61
C ARG A 24 -23.43 17.72 -0.93
N LYS A 25 -24.33 18.41 -1.65
CA LYS A 25 -25.61 18.89 -1.10
C LYS A 25 -26.48 17.73 -0.63
N MET A 26 -26.61 16.69 -1.45
CA MET A 26 -27.36 15.48 -1.08
C MET A 26 -26.80 14.84 0.20
N LEU A 27 -25.48 14.62 0.27
CA LEU A 27 -24.83 14.03 1.46
C LEU A 27 -24.97 14.90 2.71
N GLN A 28 -25.03 16.23 2.58
CA GLN A 28 -25.30 17.14 3.69
C GLN A 28 -26.74 17.04 4.18
N GLU A 29 -27.71 16.94 3.27
CA GLU A 29 -29.13 16.84 3.57
C GLU A 29 -29.44 15.55 4.37
N ILE A 30 -28.90 14.41 3.92
CA ILE A 30 -29.18 13.09 4.51
C ILE A 30 -28.22 12.71 5.65
N ARG A 31 -27.29 13.58 6.05
CA ARG A 31 -26.15 13.23 6.93
C ARG A 31 -26.52 12.61 8.27
N LYS A 32 -27.65 13.04 8.84
CA LYS A 32 -28.14 12.58 10.16
C LYS A 32 -29.10 11.40 10.05
N GLU A 33 -29.43 10.97 8.84
CA GLU A 33 -30.30 9.82 8.63
C GLU A 33 -29.50 8.51 8.67
N GLU A 34 -30.17 7.42 9.03
CA GLU A 34 -29.60 6.08 9.12
C GLU A 34 -30.43 5.10 8.28
N LYS A 35 -29.87 3.90 8.03
CA LYS A 35 -30.51 2.84 7.23
C LYS A 35 -30.80 3.31 5.81
N LEU A 36 -29.84 3.95 5.18
CA LEU A 36 -29.95 4.51 3.83
C LEU A 36 -29.35 3.57 2.79
N GLU A 37 -29.96 3.53 1.62
CA GLU A 37 -29.37 2.97 0.40
C GLU A 37 -29.34 4.05 -0.68
N ILE A 38 -28.15 4.60 -0.95
CA ILE A 38 -27.88 5.57 -2.02
C ILE A 38 -27.63 4.79 -3.31
N ARG A 39 -28.46 5.01 -4.33
CA ARG A 39 -28.46 4.25 -5.58
C ARG A 39 -28.06 5.13 -6.75
N PHE A 40 -26.98 4.75 -7.42
CA PHE A 40 -26.56 5.31 -8.69
C PHE A 40 -27.11 4.46 -9.84
N GLU A 41 -27.58 5.13 -10.90
CA GLU A 41 -28.02 4.44 -12.11
C GLU A 41 -26.81 4.08 -12.98
N LYS A 42 -27.07 3.31 -14.05
CA LYS A 42 -26.06 2.96 -15.04
C LYS A 42 -25.49 4.20 -15.70
N GLY A 43 -24.17 4.24 -15.84
CA GLY A 43 -23.47 5.27 -16.59
C GLY A 43 -22.18 5.73 -15.92
N ILE A 44 -21.53 6.71 -16.56
CA ILE A 44 -20.27 7.29 -16.10
C ILE A 44 -20.58 8.64 -15.44
N TYR A 45 -20.17 8.80 -14.18
CA TYR A 45 -20.30 10.05 -13.43
C TYR A 45 -18.92 10.65 -13.24
N HIS A 46 -18.76 11.90 -13.65
CA HIS A 46 -17.52 12.64 -13.51
C HIS A 46 -17.49 13.43 -12.20
N PHE A 47 -16.41 13.31 -11.44
CA PHE A 47 -16.22 14.06 -10.19
C PHE A 47 -14.98 14.94 -10.30
N TYR A 48 -15.22 16.24 -10.36
CA TYR A 48 -14.20 17.27 -10.40
C TYR A 48 -13.92 17.85 -9.00
N PRO A 49 -12.68 18.29 -8.73
CA PRO A 49 -12.30 18.89 -7.45
C PRO A 49 -12.93 20.29 -7.22
N ASP A 50 -13.35 21.00 -8.26
CA ASP A 50 -13.76 22.41 -8.24
C ASP A 50 -14.78 22.77 -7.13
N TYR A 51 -15.73 21.87 -6.87
CA TYR A 51 -16.81 22.08 -5.88
C TYR A 51 -16.79 21.10 -4.71
N ALA A 52 -15.72 20.31 -4.58
CA ALA A 52 -15.51 19.39 -3.49
C ALA A 52 -15.33 20.14 -2.15
N GLY A 53 -15.62 19.45 -1.04
CA GLY A 53 -15.31 19.99 0.30
C GLY A 53 -13.84 19.76 0.63
N GLU A 54 -13.18 20.77 1.23
CA GLU A 54 -11.80 20.65 1.69
C GLU A 54 -11.72 20.19 3.15
N LYS A 55 -10.75 19.34 3.45
CA LYS A 55 -10.44 18.87 4.81
C LYS A 55 -8.95 18.80 5.06
N LEU A 56 -8.54 19.18 6.26
CA LEU A 56 -7.20 18.87 6.75
C LEU A 56 -7.16 17.39 7.19
N LEU A 57 -6.49 16.53 6.43
CA LEU A 57 -6.37 15.10 6.65
C LEU A 57 -4.89 14.70 6.71
N TYR A 58 -4.54 13.99 7.78
CA TYR A 58 -3.28 13.26 7.89
C TYR A 58 -3.58 11.79 7.60
N ILE A 59 -3.14 11.34 6.42
CA ILE A 59 -3.38 9.98 5.94
C ILE A 59 -2.06 9.23 6.04
N SER A 60 -2.02 8.20 6.89
CA SER A 60 -0.78 7.45 7.10
C SER A 60 -0.21 6.91 5.77
N ASN A 61 1.13 6.91 5.68
CA ASN A 61 1.91 6.39 4.56
C ASN A 61 1.68 7.15 3.24
N HIS A 62 0.93 8.27 3.23
CA HIS A 62 0.77 9.15 2.06
C HIS A 62 1.63 10.41 2.17
N ASP A 63 1.98 11.01 1.03
CA ASP A 63 2.80 12.22 0.97
C ASP A 63 2.15 13.40 1.69
N GLU A 64 2.99 14.25 2.30
CA GLU A 64 2.59 15.44 3.08
C GLU A 64 1.91 16.51 2.20
N ASP A 65 0.65 16.29 1.90
CA ASP A 65 -0.29 17.30 1.40
C ASP A 65 -1.54 17.15 2.25
N THR A 66 -1.76 18.06 3.19
CA THR A 66 -2.73 17.83 4.26
C THR A 66 -4.13 18.34 3.91
N ILE A 67 -4.29 19.21 2.91
CA ILE A 67 -5.64 19.67 2.51
C ILE A 67 -6.13 18.80 1.36
N LYS A 68 -7.20 18.03 1.62
CA LYS A 68 -7.83 17.14 0.64
C LYS A 68 -9.19 17.64 0.23
N LYS A 69 -9.44 17.65 -1.08
CA LYS A 69 -10.75 17.81 -1.67
C LYS A 69 -11.45 16.47 -1.70
N VAL A 70 -12.65 16.38 -1.14
CA VAL A 70 -13.37 15.10 -0.94
C VAL A 70 -14.65 15.07 -1.77
N ALA A 71 -14.83 14.01 -2.56
CA ALA A 71 -16.08 13.77 -3.29
C ALA A 71 -17.17 13.18 -2.37
N PHE A 72 -16.95 11.97 -1.86
CA PHE A 72 -17.87 11.29 -0.95
C PHE A 72 -17.40 11.46 0.49
N ASP A 73 -17.76 12.59 1.11
CA ASP A 73 -17.56 12.81 2.54
C ASP A 73 -18.69 12.17 3.35
N LEU A 74 -18.43 10.97 3.89
CA LEU A 74 -19.39 10.21 4.69
C LEU A 74 -19.24 10.46 6.20
N SER A 75 -18.41 11.44 6.61
CA SER A 75 -18.09 11.69 8.03
C SER A 75 -19.32 11.65 8.95
N GLY A 76 -19.31 10.73 9.92
CA GLY A 76 -20.32 10.57 10.97
C GLY A 76 -21.57 9.78 10.57
N MET A 77 -21.68 9.33 9.31
CA MET A 77 -22.87 8.59 8.85
C MET A 77 -22.87 7.14 9.37
N LYS A 78 -24.08 6.57 9.52
CA LYS A 78 -24.26 5.20 10.02
C LYS A 78 -25.29 4.43 9.22
N GLN A 79 -25.05 3.12 9.03
CA GLN A 79 -25.97 2.22 8.33
C GLN A 79 -26.28 2.74 6.91
N VAL A 80 -25.22 3.05 6.15
CA VAL A 80 -25.32 3.59 4.79
C VAL A 80 -24.78 2.57 3.81
N LYS A 81 -25.59 2.28 2.79
CA LYS A 81 -25.19 1.51 1.63
C LYS A 81 -25.11 2.44 0.41
N ILE A 82 -24.01 2.41 -0.32
CA ILE A 82 -23.88 3.02 -1.65
C ILE A 82 -23.83 1.88 -2.67
N SER A 83 -24.71 1.93 -3.67
CA SER A 83 -24.81 0.88 -4.68
C SER A 83 -24.82 1.46 -6.09
N GLY A 84 -24.07 0.83 -6.98
CA GLY A 84 -24.10 1.06 -8.42
C GLY A 84 -24.65 -0.16 -9.18
N THR A 85 -25.03 0.05 -10.44
CA THR A 85 -25.40 -1.01 -11.38
C THR A 85 -24.89 -0.61 -12.75
N ASP A 86 -23.80 -1.23 -13.22
CA ASP A 86 -23.02 -0.73 -14.37
C ASP A 86 -22.63 0.75 -14.20
N THR A 87 -22.25 1.14 -12.98
CA THR A 87 -21.92 2.53 -12.63
C THR A 87 -20.41 2.70 -12.57
N GLN A 88 -19.89 3.69 -13.30
CA GLN A 88 -18.50 4.12 -13.23
C GLN A 88 -18.39 5.51 -12.61
N PHE A 89 -17.50 5.66 -11.64
CA PHE A 89 -17.06 6.94 -11.11
C PHE A 89 -15.71 7.27 -11.74
N LEU A 90 -15.70 8.31 -12.57
CA LEU A 90 -14.48 8.85 -13.18
C LEU A 90 -14.05 10.09 -12.40
N PHE A 91 -12.91 10.00 -11.74
CA PHE A 91 -12.36 11.12 -10.98
C PHE A 91 -11.37 11.91 -11.83
N HIS A 92 -11.44 13.22 -11.67
CA HIS A 92 -10.47 14.17 -12.24
C HIS A 92 -9.52 14.57 -11.11
N THR A 93 -8.21 14.66 -11.38
CA THR A 93 -7.11 14.60 -10.38
C THR A 93 -7.29 15.55 -9.19
N ASP A 94 -6.50 15.34 -8.12
CA ASP A 94 -6.52 16.14 -6.88
C ASP A 94 -7.83 16.05 -6.08
N ILE A 95 -8.45 14.87 -6.08
CA ILE A 95 -9.66 14.58 -5.30
C ILE A 95 -9.57 13.21 -4.62
N LEU A 96 -9.97 13.17 -3.35
CA LEU A 96 -10.18 11.96 -2.54
C LEU A 96 -11.60 11.43 -2.84
N PRO A 97 -11.74 10.25 -3.48
CA PRO A 97 -13.04 9.67 -3.78
C PRO A 97 -13.89 9.43 -2.55
N PHE A 98 -13.44 8.60 -1.60
CA PHE A 98 -14.23 8.25 -0.41
C PHE A 98 -13.49 8.56 0.88
N HIS A 99 -14.13 9.35 1.74
CA HIS A 99 -13.70 9.62 3.10
C HIS A 99 -14.74 9.06 4.09
N ILE A 100 -14.39 7.97 4.76
CA ILE A 100 -15.23 7.23 5.69
C ILE A 100 -14.66 7.44 7.09
N ASP A 101 -15.18 8.46 7.77
CA ASP A 101 -14.61 8.99 9.00
C ASP A 101 -15.64 8.98 10.13
N ARG A 102 -15.34 8.37 11.28
CA ARG A 102 -16.31 8.19 12.39
C ARG A 102 -17.63 7.55 11.95
N CYS A 103 -17.54 6.60 11.02
CA CYS A 103 -18.68 5.92 10.44
C CYS A 103 -18.93 4.55 11.09
N ARG A 104 -20.15 4.03 10.94
CA ARG A 104 -20.49 2.67 11.36
C ARG A 104 -21.42 1.98 10.37
N GLU A 105 -21.19 0.68 10.10
CA GLU A 105 -22.04 -0.11 9.20
C GLU A 105 -22.16 0.53 7.81
N ILE A 106 -21.02 0.70 7.14
CA ILE A 106 -20.93 1.26 5.79
C ILE A 106 -20.72 0.13 4.78
N CYS A 107 -21.51 0.14 3.70
CA CYS A 107 -21.35 -0.78 2.58
C CYS A 107 -21.25 0.00 1.27
N ILE A 108 -20.22 -0.25 0.47
CA ILE A 108 -20.10 0.29 -0.88
C ILE A 108 -19.99 -0.89 -1.84
N GLU A 109 -20.87 -0.93 -2.85
CA GLU A 109 -20.88 -2.04 -3.80
C GLU A 109 -21.26 -1.70 -5.24
N GLY A 110 -20.79 -2.54 -6.17
CA GLY A 110 -21.26 -2.55 -7.56
C GLY A 110 -20.79 -1.35 -8.39
N ILE A 111 -19.63 -0.77 -8.06
CA ILE A 111 -19.08 0.42 -8.72
C ILE A 111 -17.73 0.14 -9.37
N THR A 112 -17.44 0.88 -10.43
CA THR A 112 -16.12 0.95 -11.04
C THR A 112 -15.51 2.32 -10.77
N ILE A 113 -14.21 2.38 -10.47
CA ILE A 113 -13.46 3.61 -10.26
C ILE A 113 -12.34 3.70 -11.29
N ASP A 114 -12.23 4.84 -11.96
CA ASP A 114 -11.10 5.18 -12.83
C ASP A 114 -10.78 6.68 -12.70
N TYR A 115 -9.66 7.09 -13.27
CA TYR A 115 -9.26 8.48 -13.38
C TYR A 115 -9.14 8.91 -14.84
N ALA A 116 -9.52 10.17 -15.10
CA ALA A 116 -9.39 10.79 -16.41
C ALA A 116 -7.91 10.81 -16.84
N ARG A 117 -7.01 11.23 -15.93
CA ARG A 117 -5.56 11.19 -16.09
C ARG A 117 -4.90 10.29 -15.05
N THR A 118 -3.97 9.44 -15.49
CA THR A 118 -3.19 8.56 -14.61
C THR A 118 -2.05 9.32 -13.93
N GLY A 119 -1.70 8.95 -12.70
CA GLY A 119 -0.56 9.50 -11.95
C GLY A 119 0.84 9.08 -12.46
N TYR A 120 0.86 8.43 -13.62
CA TYR A 120 2.06 8.01 -14.33
C TYR A 120 1.82 8.10 -15.84
N SER A 121 2.92 8.04 -16.59
CA SER A 121 2.93 7.97 -18.05
C SER A 121 3.76 6.79 -18.54
N GLU A 122 3.52 6.34 -19.77
CA GLU A 122 4.19 5.17 -20.33
C GLU A 122 5.06 5.56 -21.54
N GLY A 123 6.29 5.05 -21.58
CA GLY A 123 7.18 5.19 -22.72
C GLY A 123 7.72 3.83 -23.15
N LYS A 124 7.50 3.44 -24.40
CA LYS A 124 8.07 2.21 -24.95
C LYS A 124 9.55 2.43 -25.26
N ILE A 125 10.41 1.55 -24.78
CA ILE A 125 11.84 1.59 -25.06
C ILE A 125 12.05 1.19 -26.53
N VAL A 126 12.42 2.14 -27.38
CA VAL A 126 12.76 1.88 -28.79
C VAL A 126 14.18 1.35 -28.89
N LYS A 127 15.10 1.99 -28.17
CA LYS A 127 16.52 1.64 -28.16
C LYS A 127 17.13 1.97 -26.81
N VAL A 128 18.06 1.13 -26.35
CA VAL A 128 18.82 1.36 -25.12
C VAL A 128 20.28 0.99 -25.33
N THR A 129 21.17 1.80 -24.77
CA THR A 129 22.61 1.53 -24.58
C THR A 129 22.94 1.78 -23.12
N ASP A 130 24.19 1.58 -22.70
CA ASP A 130 24.64 1.87 -21.34
C ASP A 130 24.30 3.30 -20.87
N LYS A 131 24.27 4.29 -21.78
CA LYS A 131 24.16 5.72 -21.43
C LYS A 131 22.96 6.43 -22.01
N LYS A 132 22.27 5.82 -22.97
CA LYS A 132 21.16 6.45 -23.69
C LYS A 132 19.97 5.51 -23.81
N MET A 133 18.78 6.04 -23.58
CA MET A 133 17.52 5.33 -23.79
C MET A 133 16.61 6.22 -24.65
N LEU A 134 16.12 5.68 -25.77
CA LEU A 134 15.13 6.33 -26.62
C LEU A 134 13.76 5.75 -26.30
N LEU A 135 12.84 6.60 -25.87
CA LEU A 135 11.46 6.27 -25.55
C LEU A 135 10.52 6.77 -26.65
N GLU A 136 9.57 5.94 -27.03
CA GLU A 136 8.36 6.32 -27.75
C GLU A 136 7.25 6.56 -26.73
N ILE A 137 6.86 7.82 -26.56
CA ILE A 137 5.79 8.25 -25.64
C ILE A 137 4.63 8.77 -26.49
N ASN A 138 3.46 8.13 -26.41
CA ASN A 138 2.26 8.60 -27.10
C ASN A 138 1.83 9.96 -26.52
N ARG A 139 2.10 11.05 -27.24
CA ARG A 139 1.80 12.41 -26.75
C ARG A 139 0.30 12.70 -26.64
N GLU A 140 -0.55 11.98 -27.36
CA GLU A 140 -2.02 12.15 -27.22
C GLU A 140 -2.52 11.59 -25.88
N GLU A 141 -1.95 10.47 -25.43
CA GLU A 141 -2.35 9.81 -24.17
C GLU A 141 -1.55 10.33 -22.96
N TYR A 142 -0.27 10.65 -23.18
CA TYR A 142 0.68 11.10 -22.18
C TYR A 142 1.35 12.40 -22.64
N PRO A 143 0.61 13.51 -22.70
CA PRO A 143 1.15 14.79 -23.14
C PRO A 143 2.33 15.22 -22.25
N TYR A 144 3.40 15.71 -22.86
CA TYR A 144 4.62 16.10 -22.16
C TYR A 144 5.30 17.31 -22.79
N ARG A 145 6.16 17.96 -22.01
CA ARG A 145 7.05 19.06 -22.42
C ARG A 145 8.46 18.80 -21.91
N ILE A 146 9.45 19.18 -22.70
CA ILE A 146 10.84 19.21 -22.26
C ILE A 146 11.24 20.65 -22.00
N ILE A 147 11.63 20.95 -20.75
CA ILE A 147 11.99 22.29 -20.29
C ILE A 147 13.34 22.19 -19.58
N HIS A 148 14.34 22.92 -20.08
CA HIS A 148 15.70 22.93 -19.54
C HIS A 148 16.33 21.54 -19.34
N GLY A 149 16.02 20.60 -20.23
CA GLY A 149 16.56 19.23 -20.18
C GLY A 149 15.86 18.30 -19.17
N ASN A 150 14.74 18.71 -18.57
CA ASN A 150 13.86 17.86 -17.76
C ASN A 150 12.54 17.62 -18.48
N ILE A 151 11.88 16.51 -18.20
CA ILE A 151 10.56 16.17 -18.74
C ILE A 151 9.45 16.48 -17.72
N PHE A 152 8.40 17.11 -18.21
CA PHE A 152 7.18 17.44 -17.48
C PHE A 152 5.99 16.84 -18.23
N PHE A 153 5.03 16.27 -17.52
CA PHE A 153 3.78 15.75 -18.08
C PHE A 153 2.65 16.76 -17.88
N GLU A 154 1.79 16.90 -18.88
CA GLU A 154 0.60 17.74 -18.76
C GLU A 154 -0.49 16.98 -17.98
N GLU A 155 -0.95 17.62 -16.91
CA GLU A 155 -2.06 17.21 -16.06
C GLU A 155 -3.24 18.16 -16.27
N GLU A 156 -4.41 17.82 -15.72
CA GLU A 156 -5.62 18.63 -15.89
C GLU A 156 -5.47 20.06 -15.36
N ASN A 157 -4.65 20.26 -14.32
CA ASN A 157 -4.46 21.54 -13.65
C ASN A 157 -3.02 22.09 -13.72
N GLY A 158 -2.14 21.52 -14.55
CA GLY A 158 -0.77 22.02 -14.63
C GLY A 158 0.25 21.06 -15.26
N LEU A 159 1.51 21.23 -14.87
CA LEU A 159 2.63 20.40 -15.29
C LEU A 159 3.20 19.64 -14.10
N ALA A 160 3.37 18.33 -14.23
CA ALA A 160 4.01 17.48 -13.24
C ALA A 160 5.40 17.06 -13.73
N GLU A 161 6.45 17.43 -13.00
CA GLU A 161 7.81 16.95 -13.29
C GLU A 161 7.90 15.44 -13.02
N LEU A 162 8.71 14.72 -13.81
CA LEU A 162 9.10 13.35 -13.47
C LEU A 162 9.83 13.32 -12.12
N TYR A 163 9.11 12.93 -11.06
CA TYR A 163 9.64 12.99 -9.70
C TYR A 163 9.67 11.65 -8.96
N CYS A 164 8.64 10.82 -9.09
CA CYS A 164 8.45 9.65 -8.23
C CYS A 164 9.18 8.38 -8.73
N GLY A 165 10.24 8.57 -9.54
CA GLY A 165 11.03 7.50 -10.12
C GLY A 165 10.37 6.84 -11.34
N CYS A 166 10.95 5.75 -11.77
CA CYS A 166 10.60 4.99 -12.96
C CYS A 166 10.74 3.50 -12.71
N LEU A 167 9.97 2.72 -13.46
CA LEU A 167 10.06 1.27 -13.42
C LEU A 167 9.94 0.68 -14.82
N GLU A 168 10.84 -0.24 -15.16
CA GLU A 168 10.78 -0.95 -16.43
C GLU A 168 9.94 -2.23 -16.32
N MET A 169 9.05 -2.41 -17.29
CA MET A 169 8.09 -3.49 -17.41
C MET A 169 8.36 -4.33 -18.64
N ASP A 170 8.32 -5.64 -18.46
CA ASP A 170 8.31 -6.61 -19.55
C ASP A 170 6.97 -6.49 -20.31
N ALA A 171 7.03 -6.06 -21.57
CA ALA A 171 5.81 -5.77 -22.33
C ALA A 171 4.96 -7.02 -22.62
N ARG A 172 5.56 -8.23 -22.63
CA ARG A 172 4.84 -9.47 -22.91
C ARG A 172 4.17 -10.01 -21.66
N ARG A 173 4.88 -10.01 -20.53
CA ARG A 173 4.34 -10.47 -19.25
C ARG A 173 3.44 -9.42 -18.57
N CYS A 174 3.57 -8.16 -18.98
CA CYS A 174 2.94 -7.01 -18.32
C CYS A 174 3.28 -6.96 -16.83
N ALA A 175 4.55 -7.19 -16.49
CA ALA A 175 5.04 -7.31 -15.13
C ALA A 175 6.47 -6.72 -15.05
N PRO A 176 6.98 -6.38 -13.85
CA PRO A 176 8.35 -5.90 -13.72
C PRO A 176 9.37 -6.84 -14.35
N VAL A 177 10.43 -6.26 -14.91
CA VAL A 177 11.50 -7.02 -15.56
C VAL A 177 12.20 -7.95 -14.55
N TYR A 178 12.54 -9.16 -14.99
CA TYR A 178 13.33 -10.10 -14.19
C TYR A 178 14.66 -9.47 -13.75
N ARG A 179 14.96 -9.48 -12.44
CA ARG A 179 16.09 -8.75 -11.85
C ARG A 179 16.16 -7.25 -12.21
N GLY A 180 15.00 -6.66 -12.51
CA GLY A 180 14.82 -5.22 -12.66
C GLY A 180 15.09 -4.47 -11.35
N ARG A 181 15.00 -3.14 -11.41
CA ARG A 181 15.20 -2.26 -10.26
C ARG A 181 14.46 -0.95 -10.47
N ASP A 182 14.16 -0.24 -9.38
CA ASP A 182 13.68 1.15 -9.44
C ASP A 182 14.77 2.07 -10.01
N ILE A 183 14.37 3.03 -10.86
CA ILE A 183 15.27 4.01 -11.48
C ILE A 183 14.76 5.41 -11.14
N SER A 184 15.61 6.29 -10.63
CA SER A 184 15.26 7.69 -10.41
C SER A 184 16.20 8.61 -11.17
N PHE A 185 15.68 9.73 -11.67
CA PHE A 185 16.47 10.73 -12.39
C PHE A 185 16.51 12.06 -11.63
N ASN A 186 17.69 12.67 -11.55
CA ASN A 186 17.91 14.02 -11.02
C ASN A 186 17.36 14.26 -9.60
N LYS A 187 17.51 13.30 -8.68
CA LYS A 187 17.10 13.41 -7.27
C LYS A 187 18.28 13.61 -6.33
N PRO A 188 18.06 14.26 -5.15
CA PRO A 188 19.13 14.62 -4.22
C PRO A 188 19.57 13.43 -3.34
N TYR A 189 19.66 12.23 -3.90
CA TYR A 189 20.16 11.04 -3.20
C TYR A 189 21.11 10.21 -4.09
N PRO A 190 22.11 9.52 -3.50
CA PRO A 190 23.22 8.94 -4.27
C PRO A 190 22.83 7.88 -5.31
N SER A 191 21.72 7.17 -5.10
CA SER A 191 21.22 6.16 -6.02
C SER A 191 20.52 6.74 -7.26
N SER A 192 20.23 8.05 -7.29
CA SER A 192 19.61 8.70 -8.45
C SER A 192 20.61 8.89 -9.59
N TYR A 193 20.10 8.79 -10.82
CA TYR A 193 20.88 8.91 -12.03
C TYR A 193 20.83 10.37 -12.47
N GLY A 194 21.99 10.97 -12.78
CA GLY A 194 21.99 12.25 -13.51
C GLY A 194 21.54 12.00 -14.94
N ALA A 195 20.57 12.77 -15.45
CA ALA A 195 20.05 12.60 -16.79
C ALA A 195 19.58 13.92 -17.42
N THR A 196 19.62 13.98 -18.75
CA THR A 196 18.94 15.02 -19.56
C THR A 196 17.96 14.37 -20.52
N PHE A 197 16.87 15.07 -20.78
CA PHE A 197 15.79 14.68 -21.69
C PHE A 197 15.82 15.57 -22.94
N ARG A 198 15.70 14.99 -24.14
CA ARG A 198 15.63 15.73 -25.42
C ARG A 198 14.61 15.10 -26.36
N GLU A 199 13.89 15.92 -27.12
CA GLU A 199 13.05 15.43 -28.21
C GLU A 199 13.94 15.10 -29.42
N GLU A 200 13.78 13.88 -29.96
CA GLU A 200 14.49 13.42 -31.17
C GLU A 200 13.57 13.32 -32.39
N GLY A 201 12.28 13.62 -32.23
CA GLY A 201 11.26 13.50 -33.24
C GLY A 201 9.87 13.45 -32.62
N GLU A 202 8.86 13.28 -33.47
CA GLU A 202 7.48 13.12 -33.02
C GLU A 202 7.36 11.89 -32.11
N ASN A 203 6.79 12.08 -30.92
CA ASN A 203 6.65 11.05 -29.87
C ASN A 203 7.96 10.42 -29.37
N LEU A 204 9.14 10.95 -29.74
CA LEU A 204 10.43 10.37 -29.38
C LEU A 204 11.20 11.24 -28.38
N VAL A 205 11.53 10.65 -27.23
CA VAL A 205 12.32 11.29 -26.17
C VAL A 205 13.59 10.48 -25.89
N GLU A 206 14.75 11.10 -26.05
CA GLU A 206 16.02 10.53 -25.58
C GLU A 206 16.28 10.94 -24.12
N ILE A 207 16.60 9.94 -23.30
CA ILE A 207 17.19 10.10 -21.97
C ILE A 207 18.70 9.84 -22.10
N SER A 208 19.51 10.85 -21.81
CA SER A 208 20.98 10.76 -21.80
C SER A 208 21.51 10.87 -20.37
N LEU A 209 22.23 9.85 -19.88
CA LEU A 209 22.83 9.87 -18.54
C LEU A 209 24.05 10.78 -18.49
N THR A 210 24.12 11.68 -17.51
CA THR A 210 25.19 12.68 -17.35
C THR A 210 26.29 12.25 -16.37
N GLY A 211 26.04 11.22 -15.55
CA GLY A 211 26.97 10.70 -14.55
C GLY A 211 27.63 9.36 -14.91
N GLY A 212 28.28 8.74 -13.93
CA GLY A 212 28.91 7.42 -14.05
C GLY A 212 27.92 6.26 -14.20
N GLN A 213 26.65 6.46 -13.82
CA GLN A 213 25.58 5.46 -13.84
C GLN A 213 25.32 4.91 -15.25
N LYS A 214 24.84 3.67 -15.32
CA LYS A 214 24.43 3.01 -16.56
C LYS A 214 23.02 2.48 -16.43
N PHE A 215 22.27 2.45 -17.53
CA PHE A 215 21.00 1.73 -17.55
C PHE A 215 21.22 0.25 -17.19
N PRO A 216 20.27 -0.40 -16.49
CA PRO A 216 20.39 -1.81 -16.13
C PRO A 216 20.61 -2.70 -17.36
N GLU A 217 21.47 -3.71 -17.25
CA GLU A 217 21.71 -4.70 -18.32
C GLU A 217 20.45 -5.50 -18.67
N THR A 218 19.47 -5.52 -17.76
CA THR A 218 18.14 -6.10 -17.96
C THR A 218 17.27 -5.28 -18.90
N SER A 219 17.64 -4.03 -19.20
CA SER A 219 16.82 -3.12 -20.01
C SER A 219 16.80 -3.55 -21.47
N LYS A 220 15.62 -3.57 -22.09
CA LYS A 220 15.47 -4.09 -23.46
C LYS A 220 14.54 -3.24 -24.32
N SER A 221 14.87 -3.16 -25.61
CA SER A 221 13.94 -2.62 -26.62
C SER A 221 12.63 -3.43 -26.61
N GLY A 222 11.51 -2.73 -26.73
CA GLY A 222 10.16 -3.29 -26.66
C GLY A 222 9.54 -3.29 -25.26
N ASN A 223 10.33 -3.16 -24.19
CA ASN A 223 9.80 -3.00 -22.83
C ASN A 223 9.15 -1.62 -22.66
N ILE A 224 8.35 -1.47 -21.61
CA ILE A 224 7.68 -0.22 -21.27
C ILE A 224 8.35 0.37 -20.02
N LEU A 225 8.82 1.61 -20.11
CA LEU A 225 9.25 2.39 -18.96
C LEU A 225 8.07 3.20 -18.43
N ILE A 226 7.79 3.02 -17.15
CA ILE A 226 6.77 3.77 -16.42
C ILE A 226 7.42 5.00 -15.80
N LEU A 227 6.82 6.15 -16.07
CA LEU A 227 7.33 7.48 -15.72
C LEU A 227 6.39 8.07 -14.65
N ARG A 228 6.77 7.98 -13.38
CA ARG A 228 5.89 8.36 -12.26
C ARG A 228 6.07 9.84 -11.94
N HIS A 229 5.04 10.65 -12.19
CA HIS A 229 5.09 12.10 -11.99
C HIS A 229 4.15 12.59 -10.88
N HIS A 230 3.26 11.73 -10.37
CA HIS A 230 2.33 12.09 -9.31
C HIS A 230 2.71 11.46 -7.97
N TRP A 231 2.61 12.27 -6.92
CA TRP A 231 2.79 11.86 -5.53
C TRP A 231 1.63 10.98 -5.05
N ARG A 232 1.84 10.25 -3.97
CA ARG A 232 0.83 9.46 -3.30
C ARG A 232 -0.01 10.37 -2.40
N THR A 233 -1.04 11.01 -2.96
CA THR A 233 -1.80 12.06 -2.25
C THR A 233 -3.29 11.77 -2.10
N HIS A 234 -3.89 10.91 -2.93
CA HIS A 234 -5.35 10.69 -2.92
C HIS A 234 -5.67 9.19 -3.09
N PRO A 235 -5.79 8.43 -1.98
CA PRO A 235 -6.25 7.05 -2.06
C PRO A 235 -7.71 6.98 -2.56
N CYS A 236 -8.19 5.85 -3.09
CA CYS A 236 -9.61 5.75 -3.44
C CYS A 236 -10.50 5.74 -2.19
N PHE A 237 -10.18 4.89 -1.23
CA PHE A 237 -10.92 4.77 0.02
C PHE A 237 -10.01 5.10 1.18
N TYR A 238 -10.37 6.14 1.93
CA TYR A 238 -9.75 6.46 3.20
C TYR A 238 -10.73 6.19 4.33
N LEU A 239 -10.47 5.14 5.09
CA LEU A 239 -11.24 4.72 6.26
C LEU A 239 -10.53 5.22 7.51
N THR A 240 -11.20 5.98 8.37
CA THR A 240 -10.63 6.45 9.63
C THR A 240 -11.64 6.42 10.77
N ASP A 241 -11.21 6.02 11.97
CA ASP A 241 -12.03 6.07 13.19
C ASP A 241 -13.41 5.41 13.05
N SER A 242 -13.50 4.34 12.25
CA SER A 242 -14.77 3.75 11.83
C SER A 242 -14.93 2.29 12.27
N ALA A 243 -16.12 1.73 12.12
CA ALA A 243 -16.36 0.32 12.39
C ALA A 243 -17.33 -0.32 11.39
N ASP A 244 -17.17 -1.61 11.12
CA ASP A 244 -18.07 -2.42 10.30
C ASP A 244 -18.18 -1.85 8.87
N VAL A 245 -17.07 -1.83 8.14
CA VAL A 245 -16.98 -1.31 6.76
C VAL A 245 -16.84 -2.47 5.77
N THR A 246 -17.69 -2.50 4.75
CA THR A 246 -17.70 -3.49 3.67
C THR A 246 -17.53 -2.83 2.31
N LEU A 247 -16.50 -3.22 1.58
CA LEU A 247 -16.29 -2.91 0.17
C LEU A 247 -16.49 -4.20 -0.63
N ARG A 248 -17.41 -4.20 -1.60
CA ARG A 248 -17.73 -5.42 -2.35
C ARG A 248 -18.10 -5.22 -3.81
N HIS A 249 -17.71 -6.11 -4.71
CA HIS A 249 -18.00 -5.99 -6.15
C HIS A 249 -17.54 -4.64 -6.70
N ILE A 250 -16.29 -4.26 -6.41
CA ILE A 250 -15.71 -2.99 -6.86
C ILE A 250 -14.58 -3.28 -7.83
N THR A 251 -14.51 -2.53 -8.92
CA THR A 251 -13.34 -2.54 -9.81
C THR A 251 -12.63 -1.20 -9.74
N ILE A 252 -11.32 -1.20 -9.50
CA ILE A 252 -10.46 -0.02 -9.46
C ILE A 252 -9.44 -0.15 -10.59
N TYR A 253 -9.56 0.71 -11.61
CA TYR A 253 -8.61 0.74 -12.73
C TYR A 253 -7.41 1.64 -12.45
N HIS A 254 -7.57 2.70 -11.66
CA HIS A 254 -6.49 3.63 -11.32
C HIS A 254 -6.79 4.35 -10.01
N CYS A 255 -5.73 4.75 -9.28
CA CYS A 255 -5.80 5.76 -8.22
C CYS A 255 -4.45 6.45 -8.02
N THR A 256 -4.46 7.70 -7.54
CA THR A 256 -3.26 8.50 -7.24
C THR A 256 -2.81 8.33 -5.79
N GLY A 257 -2.64 7.08 -5.40
CA GLY A 257 -2.14 6.64 -4.11
C GLY A 257 -2.43 5.16 -3.91
N MET A 258 -2.92 4.81 -2.73
CA MET A 258 -3.43 3.46 -2.47
C MET A 258 -4.86 3.27 -2.95
N ALA A 259 -5.27 2.04 -3.21
CA ALA A 259 -6.69 1.78 -3.45
C ALA A 259 -7.49 1.91 -2.14
N VAL A 260 -7.08 1.25 -1.07
CA VAL A 260 -7.71 1.35 0.26
C VAL A 260 -6.65 1.62 1.30
N ILE A 261 -6.81 2.69 2.08
CA ILE A 261 -6.04 2.97 3.29
C ILE A 261 -7.00 3.11 4.47
N SER A 262 -6.68 2.41 5.54
CA SER A 262 -7.45 2.42 6.78
C SER A 262 -6.57 2.85 7.93
N GLN A 263 -7.09 3.71 8.80
CA GLN A 263 -6.54 3.97 10.12
C GLN A 263 -7.60 3.85 11.22
N PHE A 264 -7.25 3.33 12.40
CA PHE A 264 -8.15 3.28 13.56
C PHE A 264 -9.55 2.70 13.27
N THR A 265 -9.64 1.71 12.38
CA THR A 265 -10.92 1.16 11.91
C THR A 265 -11.06 -0.31 12.29
N LYS A 266 -12.24 -0.68 12.79
CA LYS A 266 -12.54 -2.04 13.25
C LYS A 266 -13.46 -2.78 12.29
N ASN A 267 -13.26 -4.08 12.11
CA ASN A 267 -14.11 -4.96 11.29
C ASN A 267 -14.24 -4.48 9.83
N ILE A 268 -13.25 -4.83 9.01
CA ILE A 268 -13.19 -4.43 7.60
C ILE A 268 -13.34 -5.67 6.72
N THR A 269 -14.26 -5.62 5.76
CA THR A 269 -14.46 -6.65 4.75
C THR A 269 -14.21 -6.08 3.35
N ILE A 270 -13.31 -6.70 2.62
CA ILE A 270 -13.01 -6.43 1.21
C ILE A 270 -13.28 -7.73 0.45
N GLU A 271 -14.36 -7.77 -0.33
CA GLU A 271 -14.83 -8.98 -0.99
C GLU A 271 -15.05 -8.73 -2.47
N GLN A 272 -14.38 -9.47 -3.36
CA GLN A 272 -14.51 -9.27 -4.81
C GLN A 272 -14.24 -7.80 -5.21
N VAL A 273 -13.14 -7.26 -4.67
CA VAL A 273 -12.62 -5.94 -5.03
C VAL A 273 -11.39 -6.13 -5.91
N ASP A 274 -11.53 -5.80 -7.18
CA ASP A 274 -10.50 -5.98 -8.18
C ASP A 274 -9.74 -4.68 -8.41
N ILE A 275 -8.45 -4.69 -8.13
CA ILE A 275 -7.49 -3.69 -8.60
C ILE A 275 -6.83 -4.29 -9.83
N ARG A 276 -7.23 -3.85 -11.02
CA ARG A 276 -6.89 -4.53 -12.27
C ARG A 276 -6.66 -3.59 -13.43
N ARG A 277 -5.93 -4.07 -14.44
CA ARG A 277 -5.67 -3.27 -15.63
C ARG A 277 -6.96 -2.95 -16.37
N HIS A 278 -7.02 -1.75 -16.93
CA HIS A 278 -8.16 -1.32 -17.73
C HIS A 278 -8.28 -2.19 -19.00
N PRO A 279 -9.44 -2.83 -19.27
CA PRO A 279 -9.55 -3.84 -20.33
C PRO A 279 -9.37 -3.27 -21.75
N VAL A 280 -9.79 -2.02 -21.99
CA VAL A 280 -9.66 -1.34 -23.29
C VAL A 280 -8.37 -0.52 -23.40
N LYS A 281 -8.14 0.42 -22.47
CA LYS A 281 -6.95 1.29 -22.44
C LYS A 281 -5.63 0.52 -22.25
N LYS A 282 -5.67 -0.70 -21.66
CA LYS A 282 -4.50 -1.59 -21.47
C LYS A 282 -3.31 -0.97 -20.71
N ARG A 283 -3.55 0.11 -19.98
CA ARG A 283 -2.64 0.72 -18.98
C ARG A 283 -1.86 -0.34 -18.19
N MET A 284 -0.56 -0.12 -18.03
CA MET A 284 0.36 -1.08 -17.41
C MET A 284 0.22 -1.14 -15.90
N PHE A 285 -0.09 -0.01 -15.24
CA PHE A 285 -0.25 0.09 -13.79
C PHE A 285 -1.67 0.49 -13.37
N THR A 286 -2.03 0.07 -12.16
CA THR A 286 -3.35 0.30 -11.55
C THR A 286 -3.26 1.38 -10.47
N ALA A 287 -3.18 1.03 -9.19
CA ALA A 287 -2.92 1.97 -8.11
C ALA A 287 -1.45 2.44 -8.14
N THR A 288 -1.19 3.72 -7.84
CA THR A 288 0.19 4.26 -7.83
C THR A 288 0.98 3.95 -6.56
N ALA A 289 0.38 3.20 -5.64
CA ALA A 289 0.99 2.62 -4.45
C ALA A 289 0.33 1.25 -4.15
N ASP A 290 0.14 0.91 -2.88
CA ASP A 290 -0.41 -0.36 -2.40
C ASP A 290 -1.87 -0.58 -2.82
N GLY A 291 -2.29 -1.84 -2.75
CA GLY A 291 -3.69 -2.23 -2.87
C GLY A 291 -4.48 -1.86 -1.60
N PHE A 292 -4.37 -2.69 -0.57
CA PHE A 292 -5.10 -2.56 0.68
C PHE A 292 -4.14 -2.38 1.86
N HIS A 293 -4.22 -1.26 2.56
CA HIS A 293 -3.26 -0.94 3.60
C HIS A 293 -3.96 -0.53 4.89
N PHE A 294 -3.52 -1.11 6.01
CA PHE A 294 -4.23 -1.06 7.28
C PHE A 294 -3.27 -0.67 8.39
N VAL A 295 -3.44 0.55 8.88
CA VAL A 295 -2.68 1.11 10.01
C VAL A 295 -3.58 1.11 11.23
N TYR A 296 -3.17 0.53 12.36
CA TYR A 296 -4.01 0.47 13.56
C TYR A 296 -5.45 -0.01 13.28
N ALA A 297 -5.59 -1.08 12.50
CA ALA A 297 -6.88 -1.75 12.36
C ALA A 297 -7.18 -2.59 13.61
N GLY A 298 -8.46 -2.83 13.90
CA GLY A 298 -8.86 -3.69 15.04
C GLY A 298 -9.97 -4.65 14.68
N GLY A 299 -10.27 -5.59 15.58
CA GLY A 299 -11.28 -6.62 15.32
C GLY A 299 -10.81 -7.56 14.21
N LYS A 300 -11.55 -7.62 13.09
CA LYS A 300 -11.23 -8.53 11.97
C LYS A 300 -11.01 -7.80 10.66
N ILE A 301 -10.01 -8.22 9.89
CA ILE A 301 -9.84 -7.88 8.48
C ILE A 301 -10.12 -9.14 7.66
N GLN A 302 -11.03 -9.04 6.69
CA GLN A 302 -11.33 -10.10 5.74
C GLN A 302 -11.12 -9.61 4.31
N ILE A 303 -10.23 -10.27 3.57
CA ILE A 303 -9.95 -10.01 2.16
C ILE A 303 -10.27 -11.29 1.39
N LYS A 304 -11.28 -11.26 0.53
CA LYS A 304 -11.85 -12.46 -0.09
C LYS A 304 -12.06 -12.30 -1.57
N ASP A 305 -11.62 -13.28 -2.35
CA ASP A 305 -11.93 -13.43 -3.77
C ASP A 305 -11.58 -12.17 -4.62
N CYS A 306 -10.50 -11.49 -4.26
CA CYS A 306 -10.02 -10.27 -4.94
C CYS A 306 -8.95 -10.57 -5.98
N LEU A 307 -8.92 -9.83 -7.09
CA LEU A 307 -7.74 -9.68 -7.95
C LEU A 307 -7.01 -8.38 -7.61
N VAL A 308 -5.75 -8.45 -7.21
CA VAL A 308 -4.90 -7.28 -7.03
C VAL A 308 -3.66 -7.44 -7.91
N GLU A 309 -3.66 -6.72 -9.03
CA GLU A 309 -2.58 -6.78 -10.01
C GLU A 309 -2.04 -5.40 -10.38
N ASN A 310 -0.77 -5.40 -10.76
CA ASN A 310 -0.15 -4.29 -11.47
C ASN A 310 -0.21 -2.94 -10.72
N GLN A 311 -0.36 -2.91 -9.41
CA GLN A 311 -0.18 -1.68 -8.64
C GLN A 311 1.30 -1.42 -8.35
N LEU A 312 1.66 -0.18 -8.02
CA LEU A 312 3.06 0.20 -7.85
C LEU A 312 3.63 -0.15 -6.46
N ASP A 313 2.84 -0.65 -5.52
CA ASP A 313 3.35 -1.23 -4.27
C ASP A 313 2.62 -2.52 -3.81
N ASP A 314 2.79 -2.90 -2.57
CA ASP A 314 2.33 -4.18 -2.02
C ASP A 314 0.79 -4.35 -2.14
N PRO A 315 0.26 -5.53 -2.49
CA PRO A 315 -1.18 -5.76 -2.49
C PRO A 315 -1.84 -5.56 -1.13
N VAL A 316 -1.17 -5.98 -0.06
CA VAL A 316 -1.66 -5.84 1.31
C VAL A 316 -0.51 -5.47 2.23
N ASN A 317 -0.72 -4.48 3.10
CA ASN A 317 0.15 -4.23 4.25
C ASN A 317 -0.70 -3.97 5.51
N ILE A 318 -0.36 -4.61 6.62
CA ILE A 318 -1.05 -4.51 7.90
C ILE A 318 -0.01 -4.25 8.99
N HIS A 319 -0.12 -3.12 9.68
CA HIS A 319 0.80 -2.73 10.75
C HIS A 319 0.19 -1.70 11.71
N GLY A 320 0.90 -1.41 12.79
CA GLY A 320 0.73 -0.18 13.59
C GLY A 320 1.85 0.81 13.34
N ILE A 321 1.90 1.91 14.08
CA ILE A 321 3.03 2.85 14.07
C ILE A 321 3.88 2.66 15.34
N TYR A 322 5.20 2.76 15.19
CA TYR A 322 6.15 2.98 16.27
C TYR A 322 6.38 4.48 16.46
N GLY A 323 5.99 5.03 17.61
CA GLY A 323 6.34 6.40 17.99
C GLY A 323 7.63 6.42 18.79
N ARG A 324 8.65 7.18 18.38
CA ARG A 324 9.93 7.24 19.13
C ARG A 324 9.78 8.09 20.38
N ILE A 325 10.15 7.58 21.55
CA ILE A 325 10.28 8.37 22.77
C ILE A 325 11.41 9.39 22.55
N HIS A 326 11.03 10.63 22.30
CA HIS A 326 11.95 11.75 22.12
C HIS A 326 12.48 12.23 23.47
N LYS A 327 11.59 12.31 24.47
CA LYS A 327 11.94 12.79 25.80
C LYS A 327 11.10 12.11 26.88
N VAL A 328 11.72 11.76 27.99
CA VAL A 328 11.05 11.32 29.22
C VAL A 328 10.94 12.51 30.17
N LEU A 329 9.73 12.81 30.63
CA LEU A 329 9.46 13.91 31.55
C LEU A 329 9.48 13.43 33.00
N ASN A 330 8.91 12.26 33.25
CA ASN A 330 8.95 11.54 34.51
C ASN A 330 8.58 10.06 34.26
N LYS A 331 8.38 9.25 35.32
CA LYS A 331 8.04 7.82 35.22
C LYS A 331 6.68 7.52 34.59
N LYS A 332 5.85 8.51 34.27
CA LYS A 332 4.54 8.35 33.63
C LYS A 332 4.40 9.11 32.33
N GLU A 333 5.33 9.99 31.99
CA GLU A 333 5.11 10.99 30.96
C GLU A 333 6.25 11.06 29.96
N VAL A 334 5.88 11.06 28.67
CA VAL A 334 6.84 11.11 27.56
C VAL A 334 6.37 12.07 26.47
N ILE A 335 7.33 12.65 25.77
CA ILE A 335 7.13 13.26 24.46
C ILE A 335 7.56 12.23 23.42
N VAL A 336 6.64 11.90 22.51
CA VAL A 336 6.82 10.93 21.44
C VAL A 336 6.87 11.65 20.10
N GLU A 337 7.74 11.18 19.21
CA GLU A 337 7.99 11.71 17.88
C GLU A 337 7.57 10.70 16.81
N LEU A 338 6.89 11.18 15.77
CA LEU A 338 6.66 10.47 14.51
C LEU A 338 7.83 10.75 13.59
N VAL A 339 8.64 9.71 13.34
CA VAL A 339 9.92 9.85 12.64
C VAL A 339 9.74 9.81 11.13
N GLU A 340 8.96 8.86 10.62
CA GLU A 340 8.68 8.71 9.19
C GLU A 340 7.76 9.86 8.72
N GLY A 341 8.09 10.46 7.57
CA GLY A 341 7.46 11.71 7.10
C GLY A 341 5.98 11.55 6.73
N MET A 342 5.61 10.42 6.13
CA MET A 342 4.25 10.10 5.74
C MET A 342 3.37 9.62 6.92
N GLN A 343 3.93 9.44 8.11
CA GLN A 343 3.19 9.18 9.35
C GLN A 343 2.85 10.46 10.12
N LYS A 344 3.48 11.59 9.80
CA LYS A 344 3.34 12.84 10.57
C LYS A 344 1.88 13.30 10.64
N GLY A 345 1.48 13.71 11.84
CA GLY A 345 0.13 14.15 12.19
C GLY A 345 -0.88 13.02 12.45
N VAL A 346 -0.49 11.76 12.28
CA VAL A 346 -1.32 10.61 12.67
C VAL A 346 -1.25 10.43 14.19
N LYS A 347 -2.40 10.39 14.87
CA LYS A 347 -2.45 10.09 16.31
C LYS A 347 -1.94 8.66 16.58
N LEU A 348 -1.29 8.41 17.71
CA LEU A 348 -0.83 7.06 18.08
C LEU A 348 -1.91 6.23 18.81
N GLY A 349 -2.90 6.89 19.41
CA GLY A 349 -3.98 6.23 20.16
C GLY A 349 -4.83 7.24 20.91
N GLN A 350 -5.56 6.76 21.90
CA GLN A 350 -6.47 7.55 22.75
C GLN A 350 -6.49 7.02 24.20
N PRO A 351 -6.97 7.83 25.17
CA PRO A 351 -7.12 7.39 26.56
C PRO A 351 -7.83 6.05 26.70
N GLY A 352 -7.37 5.21 27.62
CA GLY A 352 -7.90 3.87 27.87
C GLY A 352 -7.27 2.76 27.02
N GLU A 353 -6.35 3.09 26.11
CA GLU A 353 -5.67 2.10 25.27
C GLU A 353 -4.35 1.63 25.87
N LEU A 354 -4.03 0.36 25.64
CA LEU A 354 -2.79 -0.26 26.11
C LEU A 354 -1.63 0.07 25.17
N PHE A 355 -0.53 0.58 25.72
CA PHE A 355 0.69 0.88 24.98
C PHE A 355 1.85 0.04 25.51
N GLY A 356 2.63 -0.53 24.61
CA GLY A 356 3.89 -1.19 24.92
C GLY A 356 5.07 -0.23 24.74
N ILE A 357 6.12 -0.41 25.54
CA ILE A 357 7.43 0.23 25.39
C ILE A 357 8.40 -0.80 24.83
N ILE A 358 8.99 -0.52 23.68
CA ILE A 358 9.81 -1.44 22.92
C ILE A 358 11.24 -0.89 22.83
N ASP A 359 12.22 -1.72 23.18
CA ASP A 359 13.62 -1.41 22.90
C ASP A 359 13.84 -1.48 21.39
N ASN A 360 14.06 -0.34 20.73
CA ASN A 360 14.17 -0.26 19.28
C ASN A 360 15.36 -1.04 18.70
N ARG A 361 16.33 -1.43 19.53
CA ARG A 361 17.51 -2.21 19.08
C ARG A 361 17.20 -3.70 19.00
N THR A 362 16.44 -4.22 19.97
CA THR A 362 16.05 -5.63 20.03
C THR A 362 14.65 -5.88 19.48
N MET A 363 13.85 -4.83 19.36
CA MET A 363 12.42 -4.82 19.08
C MET A 363 11.56 -5.57 20.10
N LEU A 364 12.12 -5.90 21.28
CA LEU A 364 11.38 -6.60 22.33
C LEU A 364 10.68 -5.61 23.26
N GLU A 365 9.44 -5.95 23.62
CA GLU A 365 8.64 -5.21 24.60
C GLU A 365 9.28 -5.34 25.99
N LYS A 366 9.49 -4.21 26.66
CA LYS A 366 10.09 -4.13 28.00
C LYS A 366 9.05 -3.95 29.09
N GLU A 367 8.00 -3.20 28.78
CA GLU A 367 6.93 -2.87 29.72
C GLU A 367 5.69 -2.42 28.95
N ARG A 368 4.52 -2.39 29.61
CA ARG A 368 3.28 -1.89 29.02
C ARG A 368 2.42 -1.23 30.09
N ALA A 369 1.65 -0.22 29.71
CA ALA A 369 0.66 0.42 30.57
C ALA A 369 -0.50 0.99 29.75
N GLU A 370 -1.64 1.21 30.40
CA GLU A 370 -2.75 1.98 29.83
C GLU A 370 -2.36 3.46 29.75
N VAL A 371 -2.76 4.14 28.68
CA VAL A 371 -2.58 5.59 28.56
C VAL A 371 -3.78 6.34 29.14
N CYS A 372 -3.51 7.34 29.97
CA CYS A 372 -4.49 8.29 30.50
C CYS A 372 -4.75 9.46 29.55
N GLU A 373 -3.71 9.89 28.82
CA GLU A 373 -3.78 11.06 27.95
C GLU A 373 -2.86 10.86 26.73
N VAL A 374 -3.36 11.28 25.56
CA VAL A 374 -2.60 11.42 24.33
C VAL A 374 -2.94 12.78 23.72
N THR A 375 -1.99 13.71 23.78
CA THR A 375 -2.17 15.10 23.33
C THR A 375 -1.25 15.39 22.14
N MET A 376 -1.85 15.70 20.99
CA MET A 376 -1.10 16.15 19.81
C MET A 376 -0.50 17.54 20.09
N LEU A 377 0.82 17.68 20.01
CA LEU A 377 1.50 18.98 20.16
C LEU A 377 1.66 19.67 18.79
N ASN A 378 2.03 18.90 17.79
CA ASN A 378 2.09 19.28 16.37
C ASN A 378 2.14 18.00 15.51
N LYS A 379 2.48 18.12 14.21
CA LYS A 379 2.54 16.96 13.31
C LYS A 379 3.67 15.98 13.65
N ASP A 380 4.72 16.44 14.33
CA ASP A 380 5.89 15.64 14.67
C ASP A 380 5.76 15.03 16.08
N PHE A 381 5.19 15.75 17.04
CA PHE A 381 5.24 15.38 18.47
C PHE A 381 3.87 15.21 19.15
N GLN A 382 3.81 14.24 20.05
CA GLN A 382 2.67 13.93 20.93
C GLN A 382 3.14 13.81 22.38
N HIS A 383 2.38 14.32 23.34
CA HIS A 383 2.58 14.08 24.77
C HIS A 383 1.69 12.91 25.21
N ILE A 384 2.29 11.92 25.85
CA ILE A 384 1.58 10.72 26.33
C ILE A 384 1.80 10.59 27.84
N VAL A 385 0.70 10.37 28.56
CA VAL A 385 0.66 10.12 30.00
C VAL A 385 0.15 8.71 30.24
N PHE A 386 0.93 7.89 30.93
CA PHE A 386 0.57 6.53 31.33
C PHE A 386 -0.11 6.51 32.70
N HIS A 387 -1.00 5.54 32.90
CA HIS A 387 -1.68 5.31 34.17
C HIS A 387 -0.70 4.93 35.28
N ASP A 388 0.17 3.96 34.98
CA ASP A 388 1.15 3.41 35.92
C ASP A 388 2.52 4.08 35.77
N GLU A 389 3.31 4.07 36.85
CA GLU A 389 4.74 4.40 36.73
C GLU A 389 5.46 3.27 35.98
N MET A 390 6.36 3.65 35.08
CA MET A 390 7.09 2.75 34.21
C MET A 390 8.59 2.99 34.34
N GLU A 391 9.36 1.92 34.50
CA GLU A 391 10.82 1.98 34.61
C GLU A 391 11.51 1.95 33.25
N SER A 392 10.82 1.47 32.20
CA SER A 392 11.41 1.26 30.87
C SER A 392 11.34 2.47 29.95
N LEU A 393 10.75 3.60 30.40
CA LEU A 393 10.69 4.83 29.62
C LEU A 393 12.10 5.35 29.35
N THR A 394 12.56 5.20 28.09
CA THR A 394 13.94 5.49 27.70
C THR A 394 13.93 6.27 26.38
N PRO A 395 14.62 7.42 26.27
CA PRO A 395 14.76 8.11 25.00
C PRO A 395 15.37 7.20 23.91
N GLY A 396 14.77 7.20 22.72
CA GLY A 396 15.15 6.32 21.61
C GLY A 396 14.36 5.01 21.53
N PHE A 397 13.81 4.52 22.65
CA PHE A 397 12.83 3.42 22.59
C PHE A 397 11.57 3.89 21.87
N VAL A 398 10.74 2.95 21.44
CA VAL A 398 9.51 3.25 20.71
C VAL A 398 8.29 2.79 21.49
N VAL A 399 7.19 3.54 21.36
CA VAL A 399 5.87 3.17 21.88
C VAL A 399 5.05 2.53 20.77
N GLU A 400 4.21 1.56 21.13
CA GLU A 400 3.30 0.88 20.21
C GLU A 400 1.93 0.73 20.85
N ASN A 401 0.87 1.09 20.13
CA ASN A 401 -0.50 0.85 20.57
C ASN A 401 -0.86 -0.64 20.39
N LYS A 402 -1.06 -1.34 21.50
CA LYS A 402 -1.39 -2.77 21.57
C LYS A 402 -2.89 -3.05 21.59
N SER A 403 -3.73 -2.02 21.40
CA SER A 403 -5.20 -2.15 21.39
C SER A 403 -5.77 -2.38 19.99
N TYR A 404 -4.99 -2.08 18.94
CA TYR A 404 -5.35 -2.27 17.54
C TYR A 404 -4.56 -3.44 16.94
N VAL A 405 -5.08 -4.64 17.22
CA VAL A 405 -4.45 -5.89 16.82
C VAL A 405 -5.48 -6.74 16.09
N PRO A 406 -5.56 -6.67 14.75
CA PRO A 406 -6.61 -7.36 14.03
C PRO A 406 -6.27 -8.85 13.83
N ASP A 407 -7.31 -9.70 13.91
CA ASP A 407 -7.28 -11.01 13.26
C ASP A 407 -7.49 -10.80 11.75
N VAL A 408 -6.78 -11.57 10.94
CA VAL A 408 -6.71 -11.38 9.48
C VAL A 408 -7.02 -12.69 8.76
N LEU A 409 -7.95 -12.62 7.81
CA LEU A 409 -8.20 -13.68 6.84
C LEU A 409 -8.00 -13.14 5.43
N VAL A 410 -7.09 -13.76 4.67
CA VAL A 410 -6.91 -13.53 3.23
C VAL A 410 -7.20 -14.84 2.51
N GLU A 411 -8.28 -14.89 1.75
CA GLU A 411 -8.77 -16.12 1.11
C GLU A 411 -9.15 -15.93 -0.36
N GLY A 412 -8.78 -16.88 -1.22
CA GLY A 412 -9.29 -16.94 -2.60
C GLY A 412 -8.77 -15.82 -3.53
N CYS A 413 -7.75 -15.06 -3.11
CA CYS A 413 -7.27 -13.90 -3.85
C CYS A 413 -6.16 -14.24 -4.85
N THR A 414 -6.00 -13.40 -5.87
CA THR A 414 -4.85 -13.44 -6.79
C THR A 414 -4.04 -12.15 -6.70
N PHE A 415 -2.73 -12.30 -6.45
CA PHE A 415 -1.77 -11.22 -6.30
C PHE A 415 -0.66 -11.37 -7.33
N ARG A 416 -0.53 -10.43 -8.28
CA ARG A 416 0.44 -10.59 -9.38
C ARG A 416 0.94 -9.29 -9.98
N ASN A 417 2.11 -9.37 -10.61
CA ASN A 417 2.64 -8.35 -11.54
C ASN A 417 2.81 -6.93 -10.97
N ASN A 418 2.61 -6.73 -9.68
CA ASN A 418 2.79 -5.45 -9.01
C ASN A 418 4.29 -5.17 -8.78
N ARG A 419 4.66 -3.91 -8.62
CA ARG A 419 5.79 -3.57 -7.74
C ARG A 419 5.19 -3.52 -6.32
N ALA A 420 5.79 -3.95 -5.22
CA ALA A 420 7.07 -4.62 -5.03
C ALA A 420 6.89 -6.03 -4.43
N ARG A 421 6.47 -6.14 -3.16
CA ARG A 421 6.20 -7.42 -2.46
C ARG A 421 4.76 -7.87 -2.68
N GLY A 422 4.38 -8.99 -2.08
CA GLY A 422 3.02 -9.46 -1.91
C GLY A 422 2.41 -8.94 -0.61
N LEU A 423 2.13 -9.81 0.36
CA LEU A 423 1.51 -9.38 1.62
C LEU A 423 2.59 -9.03 2.65
N LEU A 424 2.52 -7.82 3.20
CA LEU A 424 3.22 -7.42 4.42
C LEU A 424 2.32 -7.65 5.62
N LEU A 425 2.71 -8.58 6.49
CA LEU A 425 1.85 -9.10 7.56
C LEU A 425 2.50 -8.85 8.93
N THR A 426 2.10 -7.75 9.58
CA THR A 426 2.72 -7.26 10.82
C THR A 426 1.63 -6.97 11.87
N THR A 427 1.07 -8.03 12.46
CA THR A 427 0.04 -7.93 13.51
C THR A 427 0.21 -9.05 14.54
N ALA A 428 -0.04 -8.76 15.81
CA ALA A 428 -0.04 -9.77 16.88
C ALA A 428 -1.33 -10.62 16.93
N GLY A 429 -2.31 -10.35 16.07
CA GLY A 429 -3.54 -11.13 15.94
C GLY A 429 -3.30 -12.42 15.16
N GLN A 430 -4.35 -13.25 15.03
CA GLN A 430 -4.25 -14.46 14.24
C GLN A 430 -4.32 -14.12 12.74
N VAL A 431 -3.33 -14.55 11.95
CA VAL A 431 -3.32 -14.35 10.50
C VAL A 431 -3.46 -15.68 9.78
N ILE A 432 -4.45 -15.79 8.91
CA ILE A 432 -4.69 -16.95 8.04
C ILE A 432 -4.68 -16.48 6.59
N VAL A 433 -3.75 -17.01 5.81
CA VAL A 433 -3.63 -16.77 4.36
C VAL A 433 -3.82 -18.11 3.67
N ARG A 434 -4.95 -18.27 2.97
CA ARG A 434 -5.27 -19.56 2.33
C ARG A 434 -5.89 -19.48 0.96
N LYS A 435 -5.64 -20.50 0.12
CA LYS A 435 -6.24 -20.60 -1.22
C LYS A 435 -5.98 -19.39 -2.11
N ASN A 436 -4.85 -18.70 -1.90
CA ASN A 436 -4.46 -17.56 -2.71
C ASN A 436 -3.43 -17.97 -3.76
N ARG A 437 -3.31 -17.16 -4.81
CA ARG A 437 -2.33 -17.32 -5.87
C ARG A 437 -1.41 -16.12 -5.95
N PHE A 438 -0.10 -16.36 -5.85
CA PHE A 438 0.96 -15.34 -5.87
C PHE A 438 1.84 -15.48 -7.10
N GLU A 439 2.02 -14.38 -7.84
CA GLU A 439 2.98 -14.20 -8.93
C GLU A 439 3.69 -12.85 -8.77
N THR A 440 4.35 -12.68 -7.63
CA THR A 440 4.91 -11.39 -7.19
C THR A 440 6.38 -11.27 -7.58
N PRO A 441 6.83 -10.10 -8.08
CA PRO A 441 8.23 -9.88 -8.38
C PRO A 441 9.12 -9.91 -7.14
N GLY A 442 8.66 -9.34 -6.02
CA GLY A 442 9.29 -9.46 -4.70
C GLY A 442 8.82 -10.69 -3.91
N ALA A 443 9.12 -10.68 -2.61
CA ALA A 443 8.63 -11.71 -1.67
C ALA A 443 7.09 -11.72 -1.71
N ALA A 444 6.49 -12.91 -1.84
CA ALA A 444 5.03 -13.05 -1.83
C ALA A 444 4.45 -12.82 -0.44
N ILE A 445 5.19 -13.20 0.58
CA ILE A 445 4.89 -12.91 1.99
C ILE A 445 6.13 -12.27 2.59
N LEU A 446 5.98 -11.08 3.14
CA LEU A 446 6.99 -10.41 3.94
C LEU A 446 6.43 -10.21 5.35
N ILE A 447 7.14 -10.74 6.34
CA ILE A 447 6.87 -10.53 7.76
C ILE A 447 7.98 -9.62 8.25
N GLU A 448 7.65 -8.34 8.40
CA GLU A 448 8.59 -7.28 8.77
C GLU A 448 8.23 -6.73 10.16
N GLY A 449 8.55 -5.47 10.40
CA GLY A 449 8.58 -4.85 11.70
C GLY A 449 9.83 -4.01 11.70
N ASP A 450 9.65 -2.70 11.62
CA ASP A 450 10.76 -1.80 11.43
C ASP A 450 10.65 -0.61 12.39
N SER A 451 11.64 -0.45 13.25
CA SER A 451 11.74 0.68 14.20
C SER A 451 12.88 1.63 13.86
N ASN A 452 13.38 1.59 12.63
CA ASN A 452 14.60 2.30 12.21
C ASN A 452 14.40 3.23 11.02
N TYR A 453 13.53 2.88 10.08
CA TYR A 453 13.28 3.62 8.84
C TYR A 453 11.79 3.91 8.63
N TRP A 454 10.96 2.88 8.49
CA TRP A 454 9.52 2.95 8.28
C TRP A 454 8.73 3.16 9.57
N PHE A 455 9.26 2.74 10.72
CA PHE A 455 8.54 2.86 12.00
C PHE A 455 7.17 2.15 11.97
N GLU A 456 7.11 0.99 11.31
CA GLU A 456 5.93 0.13 11.21
C GLU A 456 6.01 -1.00 12.24
N SER A 457 5.00 -1.06 13.12
CA SER A 457 4.97 -1.96 14.27
C SER A 457 4.06 -3.17 14.06
N GLY A 458 4.24 -4.19 14.89
CA GLY A 458 3.33 -5.35 14.95
C GLY A 458 4.03 -6.70 15.02
N ALA A 459 4.59 -7.03 16.17
CA ALA A 459 5.22 -8.33 16.42
C ALA A 459 4.21 -9.48 16.20
N THR A 460 4.46 -10.32 15.20
CA THR A 460 3.52 -11.39 14.85
C THR A 460 3.53 -12.54 15.84
N LYS A 461 2.34 -13.02 16.22
CA LYS A 461 2.19 -14.15 17.14
C LYS A 461 1.89 -15.47 16.43
N TYR A 462 1.08 -15.43 15.38
CA TYR A 462 0.69 -16.63 14.66
C TYR A 462 0.30 -16.28 13.21
N ILE A 463 1.02 -16.87 12.26
CA ILE A 463 0.71 -16.82 10.84
C ILE A 463 0.59 -18.24 10.31
N LEU A 464 -0.53 -18.55 9.67
CA LEU A 464 -0.77 -19.78 8.93
C LEU A 464 -0.89 -19.48 7.44
N LEU A 465 0.00 -20.06 6.65
CA LEU A 465 -0.03 -20.07 5.19
C LEU A 465 -0.42 -21.48 4.73
N GLU A 466 -1.66 -21.66 4.26
CA GLU A 466 -2.15 -22.98 3.84
C GLU A 466 -2.83 -22.99 2.46
N GLU A 467 -2.61 -24.03 1.68
CA GLU A 467 -3.30 -24.24 0.39
C GLU A 467 -3.10 -23.07 -0.62
N ASN A 468 -2.00 -22.31 -0.52
CA ASN A 468 -1.68 -21.25 -1.48
C ASN A 468 -0.81 -21.77 -2.63
N GLU A 469 -0.81 -21.04 -3.75
CA GLU A 469 0.07 -21.25 -4.89
C GLU A 469 1.08 -20.09 -4.99
N PHE A 470 2.37 -20.40 -4.85
CA PHE A 470 3.48 -19.47 -5.06
C PHE A 470 4.12 -19.77 -6.41
N ILE A 471 3.98 -18.87 -7.39
CA ILE A 471 4.37 -19.12 -8.78
C ILE A 471 5.43 -18.11 -9.18
N ASN A 472 6.66 -18.61 -9.26
CA ASN A 472 7.85 -17.87 -9.71
C ASN A 472 8.05 -16.54 -8.99
N CYS A 473 7.73 -16.49 -7.70
CA CYS A 473 7.87 -15.31 -6.86
C CYS A 473 9.33 -14.92 -6.61
N ALA A 474 9.56 -13.70 -6.10
CA ALA A 474 10.88 -13.19 -5.70
C ALA A 474 11.93 -13.19 -6.84
N TYR A 475 11.48 -12.90 -8.05
CA TYR A 475 12.32 -12.80 -9.25
C TYR A 475 13.02 -11.43 -9.41
N VAL A 476 12.68 -10.45 -8.57
CA VAL A 476 13.36 -9.16 -8.38
C VAL A 476 13.98 -9.13 -6.97
N PRO A 477 15.28 -9.48 -6.81
CA PRO A 477 15.92 -9.64 -5.50
C PRO A 477 15.91 -8.40 -4.61
N GLN A 478 15.81 -7.20 -5.20
CA GLN A 478 15.73 -5.93 -4.44
C GLN A 478 14.46 -5.86 -3.57
N TRP A 479 13.40 -6.58 -3.96
CA TRP A 479 12.11 -6.56 -3.27
C TRP A 479 11.83 -7.88 -2.55
N GLY A 480 12.81 -8.77 -2.42
CA GLY A 480 12.61 -10.03 -1.71
C GLY A 480 13.71 -11.05 -1.97
N SER A 481 14.19 -11.68 -0.90
CA SER A 481 15.24 -12.69 -0.96
C SER A 481 14.70 -14.08 -1.31
N ALA A 482 13.44 -14.37 -1.02
CA ALA A 482 12.75 -15.64 -1.26
C ALA A 482 11.23 -15.40 -1.36
N PRO A 483 10.43 -16.37 -1.85
CA PRO A 483 8.96 -16.26 -1.87
C PRO A 483 8.37 -15.91 -0.50
N ILE A 484 8.90 -16.47 0.58
CA ILE A 484 8.52 -16.10 1.96
C ILE A 484 9.74 -15.49 2.64
N GLN A 485 9.57 -14.30 3.21
CA GLN A 485 10.62 -13.56 3.90
C GLN A 485 10.16 -13.12 5.30
N VAL A 486 10.96 -13.42 6.33
CA VAL A 486 10.82 -12.87 7.69
C VAL A 486 12.07 -12.08 8.01
N SER A 487 11.94 -10.76 8.18
CA SER A 487 13.10 -9.87 8.32
C SER A 487 12.80 -8.58 9.08
N PRO A 488 12.49 -8.66 10.39
CA PRO A 488 12.36 -7.46 11.21
C PRO A 488 13.70 -6.70 11.33
N SER A 489 13.63 -5.40 11.61
CA SER A 489 14.79 -4.50 11.65
C SER A 489 15.64 -4.59 12.92
N ALA A 490 15.42 -5.60 13.77
CA ALA A 490 16.12 -5.76 15.03
C ALA A 490 17.64 -5.92 14.80
N GLY A 491 18.43 -4.99 15.34
CA GLY A 491 19.89 -4.99 15.21
C GLY A 491 20.62 -5.81 16.28
N ILE A 492 19.94 -6.16 17.37
CA ILE A 492 20.47 -6.94 18.48
C ILE A 492 19.49 -8.04 18.84
N TRP A 493 19.95 -9.28 19.05
CA TRP A 493 19.10 -10.40 19.43
C TRP A 493 19.35 -10.80 20.88
N GLU A 494 18.27 -11.03 21.62
CA GLU A 494 18.36 -11.59 22.97
C GLU A 494 18.30 -13.12 22.91
N GLU A 495 19.02 -13.77 23.84
CA GLU A 495 19.02 -15.22 23.95
C GLU A 495 17.61 -15.73 24.33
N GLY A 496 17.12 -16.74 23.61
CA GLY A 496 15.82 -17.37 23.88
C GLY A 496 14.58 -16.53 23.57
N GLN A 497 14.71 -15.31 23.04
CA GLN A 497 13.58 -14.44 22.70
C GLN A 497 13.63 -14.00 21.25
N ARG A 498 12.47 -13.94 20.59
CA ARG A 498 12.36 -13.51 19.19
C ARG A 498 11.23 -12.50 19.03
N TYR A 499 11.37 -11.64 18.02
CA TYR A 499 10.35 -10.64 17.73
C TYR A 499 9.08 -11.31 17.17
N HIS A 500 9.22 -12.16 16.15
CA HIS A 500 8.12 -12.97 15.62
C HIS A 500 8.06 -14.33 16.28
N GLN A 501 6.85 -14.83 16.56
CA GLN A 501 6.68 -16.05 17.36
C GLN A 501 6.48 -17.31 16.53
N TYR A 502 5.56 -17.30 15.56
CA TYR A 502 5.11 -18.54 14.92
C TYR A 502 4.68 -18.34 13.47
N LEU A 503 5.31 -19.09 12.57
CA LEU A 503 4.96 -19.20 11.15
C LEU A 503 4.79 -20.67 10.77
N GLU A 504 3.61 -21.03 10.30
CA GLU A 504 3.28 -22.35 9.77
C GLU A 504 2.95 -22.26 8.29
N VAL A 505 3.68 -23.03 7.50
CA VAL A 505 3.59 -23.09 6.03
C VAL A 505 3.27 -24.53 5.66
N ARG A 506 2.02 -24.79 5.27
CA ARG A 506 1.59 -26.17 4.97
C ARG A 506 0.70 -26.31 3.75
N LYS A 507 0.77 -27.46 3.07
CA LYS A 507 -0.12 -27.81 1.95
C LYS A 507 -0.12 -26.78 0.81
N ASN A 508 0.95 -25.99 0.68
CA ASN A 508 1.09 -25.01 -0.40
C ASN A 508 1.76 -25.67 -1.61
N LEU A 509 1.52 -25.08 -2.79
CA LEU A 509 2.22 -25.41 -4.02
C LEU A 509 3.24 -24.31 -4.34
N PHE A 510 4.51 -24.65 -4.40
CA PHE A 510 5.60 -23.78 -4.85
C PHE A 510 6.01 -24.18 -6.27
N ARG A 511 5.72 -23.35 -7.27
CA ARG A 511 6.26 -23.47 -8.63
C ARG A 511 7.43 -22.50 -8.77
N CYS A 512 8.66 -22.95 -8.56
CA CYS A 512 9.84 -22.08 -8.46
C CYS A 512 10.81 -22.27 -9.63
N PHE A 513 11.37 -21.19 -10.15
CA PHE A 513 12.43 -21.22 -11.17
C PHE A 513 13.84 -21.40 -10.56
N ASP A 514 13.96 -21.29 -9.24
CA ASP A 514 15.18 -21.54 -8.47
C ASP A 514 14.87 -22.29 -7.16
N ASN A 515 15.89 -22.46 -6.31
CA ASN A 515 15.78 -23.28 -5.11
C ASN A 515 15.23 -22.54 -3.89
N ARG A 516 15.11 -21.20 -3.91
CA ARG A 516 14.81 -20.38 -2.72
C ARG A 516 13.34 -20.54 -2.32
N LEU A 517 13.07 -20.85 -1.05
CA LEU A 517 11.71 -20.99 -0.52
C LEU A 517 11.45 -20.03 0.63
N VAL A 518 12.31 -20.04 1.65
CA VAL A 518 12.15 -19.23 2.86
C VAL A 518 13.46 -18.55 3.24
N TYR A 519 13.40 -17.24 3.46
CA TYR A 519 14.40 -16.50 4.21
C TYR A 519 13.77 -16.09 5.53
N ALA A 520 14.35 -16.46 6.67
CA ALA A 520 13.79 -16.07 7.96
C ALA A 520 14.87 -15.70 8.97
N VAL A 521 14.67 -14.55 9.60
CA VAL A 521 15.47 -14.11 10.73
C VAL A 521 14.62 -13.68 11.92
N ASN A 522 15.17 -13.80 13.13
CA ASN A 522 14.54 -13.37 14.38
C ASN A 522 13.09 -13.89 14.57
N LEU A 523 12.92 -15.21 14.39
CA LEU A 523 11.63 -15.93 14.48
C LEU A 523 11.75 -17.07 15.49
N GLU A 524 10.76 -17.26 16.36
CA GLU A 524 10.82 -18.37 17.31
C GLU A 524 10.54 -19.72 16.62
N THR A 525 9.39 -19.89 15.97
CA THR A 525 9.01 -21.18 15.36
C THR A 525 8.67 -21.05 13.88
N LEU A 526 9.30 -21.90 13.06
CA LEU A 526 8.97 -22.13 11.66
C LEU A 526 8.59 -23.60 11.44
N ILE A 527 7.37 -23.84 10.96
CA ILE A 527 6.91 -25.15 10.48
C ILE A 527 6.73 -25.09 8.97
N PHE A 528 7.38 -25.99 8.23
CA PHE A 528 7.26 -26.11 6.77
C PHE A 528 6.97 -27.56 6.41
N GLN A 529 5.70 -27.95 6.26
CA GLN A 529 5.30 -29.36 6.11
C GLN A 529 4.22 -29.55 5.04
N ASP A 530 4.16 -30.73 4.43
CA ASP A 530 3.15 -31.10 3.44
C ASP A 530 3.11 -30.17 2.21
N ASN A 531 4.19 -29.43 1.92
CA ASN A 531 4.26 -28.53 0.77
C ASN A 531 4.74 -29.27 -0.48
N LYS A 532 4.15 -28.96 -1.64
CA LYS A 532 4.59 -29.49 -2.92
C LYS A 532 5.50 -28.47 -3.61
N ILE A 533 6.69 -28.88 -4.03
CA ILE A 533 7.62 -28.04 -4.80
C ILE A 533 7.74 -28.59 -6.22
N GLU A 534 7.53 -27.73 -7.22
CA GLU A 534 7.68 -28.00 -8.64
C GLU A 534 8.67 -27.01 -9.25
N LYS A 535 9.63 -27.50 -10.02
CA LYS A 535 10.60 -26.64 -10.71
C LYS A 535 10.00 -26.10 -12.01
N THR A 536 10.29 -24.84 -12.33
CA THR A 536 9.96 -24.20 -13.61
C THR A 536 11.23 -23.68 -14.28
N ASP A 537 11.10 -23.27 -15.55
CA ASP A 537 12.16 -22.66 -16.36
C ASP A 537 11.80 -21.23 -16.83
N GLN A 538 10.81 -20.60 -16.19
CA GLN A 538 10.32 -19.26 -16.59
C GLN A 538 11.42 -18.19 -16.51
N PHE A 539 12.33 -18.30 -15.54
CA PHE A 539 13.47 -17.41 -15.38
C PHE A 539 14.77 -18.17 -15.13
N PRO A 540 15.94 -17.59 -15.45
CA PRO A 540 17.22 -18.13 -15.01
C PRO A 540 17.27 -18.27 -13.48
N PRO A 541 17.86 -19.36 -12.94
CA PRO A 541 17.95 -19.53 -11.50
C PRO A 541 18.74 -18.42 -10.81
N ILE A 542 18.25 -17.94 -9.66
CA ILE A 542 19.02 -17.08 -8.76
C ILE A 542 19.64 -17.98 -7.69
N ALA A 543 20.94 -17.81 -7.46
CA ALA A 543 21.66 -18.61 -6.47
C ALA A 543 21.11 -18.37 -5.06
N GLY A 544 20.89 -19.45 -4.32
CA GLY A 544 20.41 -19.42 -2.94
C GLY A 544 20.00 -20.81 -2.47
N GLU A 545 19.91 -20.94 -1.15
CA GLU A 545 19.44 -22.16 -0.48
C GLU A 545 17.92 -22.13 -0.33
N ALA A 546 17.31 -23.32 -0.20
CA ALA A 546 15.88 -23.43 0.04
C ALA A 546 15.44 -22.73 1.33
N PHE A 547 16.22 -22.89 2.39
CA PHE A 547 16.00 -22.27 3.69
C PHE A 547 17.25 -21.50 4.10
N LYS A 548 17.16 -20.17 4.11
CA LYS A 548 18.19 -19.31 4.70
C LYS A 548 17.66 -18.81 6.05
N LEU A 549 18.04 -19.52 7.11
CA LEU A 549 17.54 -19.30 8.46
C LEU A 549 18.65 -18.78 9.36
N ASP A 550 18.42 -17.66 10.04
CA ASP A 550 19.35 -17.11 11.03
C ASP A 550 18.58 -16.65 12.27
N GLY A 551 18.93 -17.20 13.44
CA GLY A 551 18.17 -16.93 14.66
C GLY A 551 16.73 -17.48 14.64
N VAL A 552 16.48 -18.58 13.93
CA VAL A 552 15.23 -19.35 14.09
C VAL A 552 15.40 -20.35 15.23
N LEU A 553 14.57 -20.30 16.27
CA LEU A 553 14.77 -21.14 17.47
C LEU A 553 14.27 -22.59 17.28
N LYS A 554 13.15 -22.76 16.59
CA LYS A 554 12.50 -24.05 16.34
C LYS A 554 12.16 -24.16 14.86
N PHE A 555 12.73 -25.13 14.17
CA PHE A 555 12.46 -25.40 12.76
C PHE A 555 12.05 -26.85 12.56
N GLN A 556 10.91 -27.07 11.89
CA GLN A 556 10.44 -28.40 11.50
C GLN A 556 10.13 -28.41 10.02
N THR A 557 10.67 -29.40 9.30
CA THR A 557 10.44 -29.56 7.86
C THR A 557 10.44 -31.02 7.44
N ASP A 558 9.66 -31.36 6.42
CA ASP A 558 9.69 -32.63 5.68
C ASP A 558 10.36 -32.49 4.30
N TYR A 559 10.93 -31.32 3.99
CA TYR A 559 11.73 -31.06 2.79
C TYR A 559 13.19 -31.50 2.98
N TYR A 560 13.67 -32.42 2.14
CA TYR A 560 15.04 -32.96 2.22
C TYR A 560 15.93 -32.69 0.99
N GLY A 561 15.51 -31.81 0.07
CA GLY A 561 16.29 -31.42 -1.10
C GLY A 561 15.82 -32.04 -2.40
#